data_AF-A0A2H6F722-F1
#
_entry.id   AF-A0A2H6F722-F1
#
_cell.length_a   1.000
_cell.length_b   1.000
_cell.length_c   1.000
_cell.angle_alpha   90.00
_cell.angle_beta   90.00
_cell.angle_gamma   90.00
#
_symmetry.space_group_name_H-M   'P 1'
#
loop_
_entity.id
_entity.type
_entity.pdbx_description
1 polymer ?
#
loop_
_entity_poly.entity_id
_entity_poly.type
_entity_poly.pdbx_seq_one_letter_code
_entity_poly.pdbx_strand_id
1 'polypeptide(L)'
;MVSRLDAPTQELAEGLIRTAIEVEKKGISGKIYLDARGKKGKDAYSRFDEDIRRTAQILKQSRMPVILDNRPKLFGPGDAPSAALYCGWYSLGKYKDAFQWSEGAVGYHVASSEAVSLHDPKPEYWVKSMIERGVIGTIGPVSEPYLHAFPPPSLFFPLLMSGKYALAEVFTMTNPLLSWRMILIGDPLYNPFKNNPAYIIKNLPRPPE
;
A
#
# COMPACT_ATOMS: atom_id res chain seq x y z
N MET A 1 -16.21 -3.12 -8.66
CA MET A 1 -15.12 -2.59 -7.83
C MET A 1 -15.54 -2.79 -6.38
N VAL A 2 -14.71 -3.40 -5.55
CA VAL A 2 -15.07 -3.73 -4.16
C VAL A 2 -13.96 -3.23 -3.23
N SER A 3 -14.35 -2.46 -2.21
CA SER A 3 -13.54 -2.16 -1.03
C SER A 3 -14.33 -2.60 0.21
N ARG A 4 -13.63 -3.02 1.26
CA ARG A 4 -14.23 -3.29 2.56
C ARG A 4 -14.11 -2.05 3.44
N LEU A 5 -15.22 -1.63 4.00
CA LEU A 5 -15.27 -0.72 5.15
C LEU A 5 -15.27 -1.59 6.40
N ASP A 6 -14.07 -2.03 6.78
CA ASP A 6 -13.87 -2.97 7.86
C ASP A 6 -12.54 -2.66 8.58
N ALA A 7 -12.48 -2.92 9.87
CA ALA A 7 -11.32 -2.63 10.71
C ALA A 7 -11.41 -3.46 12.01
N PRO A 8 -10.36 -3.49 12.84
CA PRO A 8 -10.39 -4.26 14.09
C PRO A 8 -11.55 -3.88 15.01
N THR A 9 -11.97 -2.60 15.00
CA THR A 9 -13.13 -2.09 15.73
C THR A 9 -14.01 -1.22 14.83
N GLN A 10 -15.28 -1.05 15.21
CA GLN A 10 -16.21 -0.14 14.51
C GLN A 10 -15.66 1.30 14.44
N GLU A 11 -15.09 1.78 15.54
CA GLU A 11 -14.56 3.15 15.60
C GLU A 11 -13.39 3.36 14.63
N LEU A 12 -12.51 2.36 14.48
CA LEU A 12 -11.46 2.42 13.46
C LEU A 12 -12.06 2.41 12.05
N ALA A 13 -13.09 1.61 11.78
CA ALA A 13 -13.75 1.55 10.47
C ALA A 13 -14.41 2.89 10.10
N GLU A 14 -15.11 3.53 11.04
CA GLU A 14 -15.64 4.89 10.86
C GLU A 14 -14.50 5.91 10.68
N GLY A 15 -13.41 5.75 11.42
CA GLY A 15 -12.20 6.57 11.33
C GLY A 15 -11.56 6.58 9.94
N LEU A 16 -11.60 5.46 9.21
CA LEU A 16 -11.13 5.40 7.81
C LEU A 16 -11.82 6.45 6.94
N ILE A 17 -13.15 6.52 7.04
CA ILE A 17 -14.00 7.41 6.24
C ILE A 17 -13.83 8.87 6.69
N ARG A 18 -13.86 9.12 8.00
CA ARG A 18 -13.67 10.48 8.54
C ARG A 18 -12.33 11.06 8.11
N THR A 19 -11.26 10.26 8.22
CA THR A 19 -9.91 10.67 7.80
C THR A 19 -9.83 10.87 6.29
N ALA A 20 -10.46 10.01 5.49
CA ALA A 20 -10.53 10.18 4.03
C ALA A 20 -11.13 11.54 3.66
N ILE A 21 -12.27 11.90 4.24
CA ILE A 21 -12.96 13.18 4.02
C ILE A 21 -12.07 14.38 4.40
N GLU A 22 -11.41 14.33 5.56
CA GLU A 22 -10.56 15.44 6.00
C GLU A 22 -9.29 15.56 5.17
N VAL A 23 -8.67 14.45 4.77
CA VAL A 23 -7.46 14.46 3.95
C VAL A 23 -7.76 14.92 2.53
N GLU A 24 -8.90 14.59 1.93
CA GLU A 24 -9.24 15.06 0.58
C GLU A 24 -9.36 16.59 0.48
N LYS A 25 -9.78 17.26 1.56
CA LYS A 25 -9.87 18.73 1.60
C LYS A 25 -8.49 19.40 1.47
N LYS A 26 -7.45 18.80 2.06
CA LYS A 26 -6.09 19.37 2.16
C LYS A 26 -5.07 18.72 1.22
N GLY A 27 -5.31 17.48 0.81
CA GLY A 27 -4.35 16.61 0.15
C GLY A 27 -3.44 15.90 1.14
N ILE A 28 -2.93 14.73 0.75
CA ILE A 28 -1.96 13.98 1.56
C ILE A 28 -0.55 14.57 1.42
N SER A 29 0.24 14.53 2.50
CA SER A 29 1.64 14.95 2.53
C SER A 29 2.51 13.90 3.25
N GLY A 30 3.78 13.82 2.87
CA GLY A 30 4.74 12.89 3.47
C GLY A 30 5.63 12.27 2.41
N LYS A 31 6.16 11.09 2.73
CA LYS A 31 7.14 10.37 1.92
C LYS A 31 6.60 9.02 1.47
N ILE A 32 7.19 8.50 0.41
CA ILE A 32 6.91 7.18 -0.15
C ILE A 32 8.02 6.24 0.30
N TYR A 33 7.66 5.18 1.00
CA TYR A 33 8.60 4.16 1.47
C TYR A 33 8.43 2.87 0.67
N LEU A 34 9.51 2.43 0.04
CA LEU A 34 9.58 1.22 -0.76
C LEU A 34 10.62 0.29 -0.14
N ASP A 35 10.17 -0.81 0.46
CA ASP A 35 11.02 -1.78 1.18
C ASP A 35 11.31 -2.98 0.27
N ALA A 36 12.26 -2.78 -0.64
CA ALA A 36 12.82 -3.82 -1.49
C ALA A 36 13.89 -4.60 -0.71
N ARG A 37 14.17 -5.85 -1.10
CA ARG A 37 15.11 -6.72 -0.37
C ARG A 37 16.34 -7.12 -1.16
N GLY A 38 16.56 -6.45 -2.29
CA GLY A 38 17.73 -6.66 -3.13
C GLY A 38 17.78 -8.05 -3.78
N LYS A 39 16.66 -8.77 -3.86
CA LYS A 39 16.63 -10.08 -4.55
C LYS A 39 16.88 -9.91 -6.04
N LYS A 40 17.68 -10.82 -6.59
CA LYS A 40 18.05 -10.90 -8.00
C LYS A 40 17.81 -12.32 -8.49
N GLY A 41 17.22 -12.46 -9.67
CA GLY A 41 16.83 -13.75 -10.22
C GLY A 41 15.66 -13.62 -11.19
N LYS A 42 15.18 -14.76 -11.69
CA LYS A 42 14.05 -14.85 -12.63
C LYS A 42 12.78 -15.42 -11.98
N ASP A 43 12.88 -15.87 -10.74
CA ASP A 43 11.77 -16.39 -9.95
C ASP A 43 10.80 -15.26 -9.53
N ALA A 44 9.59 -15.65 -9.09
CA ALA A 44 8.54 -14.71 -8.73
C ALA A 44 8.95 -13.74 -7.61
N TYR A 45 9.81 -14.19 -6.68
CA TYR A 45 10.31 -13.33 -5.61
C TYR A 45 11.18 -12.22 -6.21
N SER A 46 12.19 -12.59 -6.98
CA SER A 46 13.09 -11.62 -7.61
C SER A 46 12.35 -10.63 -8.52
N ARG A 47 11.30 -11.08 -9.23
CA ARG A 47 10.47 -10.21 -10.08
C ARG A 47 9.68 -9.18 -9.27
N PHE A 48 9.05 -9.58 -8.17
CA PHE A 48 8.30 -8.64 -7.33
C PHE A 48 9.24 -7.62 -6.65
N ASP A 49 10.40 -8.08 -6.19
CA ASP A 49 11.46 -7.18 -5.66
C ASP A 49 11.90 -6.14 -6.70
N GLU A 50 12.06 -6.58 -7.95
CA GLU A 50 12.40 -5.70 -9.05
C GLU A 50 11.29 -4.69 -9.34
N ASP A 51 10.02 -5.08 -9.22
CA ASP A 51 8.92 -4.14 -9.41
C ASP A 51 8.87 -3.06 -8.32
N ILE A 52 9.26 -3.37 -7.07
CA ILE A 52 9.43 -2.34 -6.02
C ILE A 52 10.54 -1.36 -6.41
N ARG A 53 11.71 -1.84 -6.86
CA ARG A 53 12.80 -0.96 -7.35
C ARG A 53 12.38 -0.12 -8.55
N ARG A 54 11.66 -0.73 -9.49
CA ARG A 54 11.10 -0.07 -10.68
C ARG A 54 10.12 1.02 -10.28
N THR A 55 9.28 0.78 -9.28
CA THR A 55 8.37 1.78 -8.71
C THR A 55 9.15 3.01 -8.26
N ALA A 56 10.27 2.82 -7.56
CA ALA A 56 11.11 3.93 -7.10
C ALA A 56 11.66 4.76 -8.28
N GLN A 57 12.08 4.09 -9.36
CA GLN A 57 12.53 4.78 -10.58
C GLN A 57 11.41 5.58 -11.25
N ILE A 58 10.22 5.00 -11.36
CA ILE A 58 9.04 5.66 -11.94
C ILE A 58 8.67 6.91 -11.13
N LEU A 59 8.64 6.79 -9.81
CA LEU A 59 8.22 7.86 -8.91
C LEU A 59 9.31 8.88 -8.59
N LYS A 60 10.51 8.73 -9.12
CA LYS A 60 11.62 9.69 -8.95
C LYS A 60 11.25 11.11 -9.40
N GLN A 61 10.36 11.23 -10.39
CA GLN A 61 9.84 12.51 -10.91
C GLN A 61 8.55 12.98 -10.21
N SER A 62 8.11 12.29 -9.16
CA SER A 62 6.94 12.69 -8.39
C SER A 62 7.23 13.89 -7.49
N ARG A 63 6.17 14.53 -6.99
CA ARG A 63 6.26 15.65 -6.04
C ARG A 63 6.48 15.20 -4.60
N MET A 64 6.55 13.89 -4.34
CA MET A 64 6.78 13.33 -3.00
C MET A 64 8.16 12.69 -2.92
N PRO A 65 8.91 12.86 -1.82
CA PRO A 65 10.18 12.17 -1.64
C PRO A 65 10.00 10.66 -1.65
N VAL A 66 10.81 9.96 -2.45
CA VAL A 66 10.83 8.49 -2.53
C VAL A 66 12.04 7.95 -1.78
N ILE A 67 11.78 7.07 -0.82
CA ILE A 67 12.78 6.37 -0.01
C ILE A 67 12.73 4.89 -0.36
N LEU A 68 13.74 4.40 -1.07
CA LEU A 68 13.92 2.99 -1.39
C LEU A 68 14.94 2.38 -0.42
N ASP A 69 14.52 1.41 0.37
CA ASP A 69 15.46 0.44 0.95
C ASP A 69 15.59 -0.73 -0.01
N ASN A 70 16.82 -1.18 -0.25
CA ASN A 70 17.11 -2.34 -1.10
C ASN A 70 18.06 -3.32 -0.39
N ARG A 71 18.17 -3.19 0.93
CA ARG A 71 18.98 -4.06 1.79
C ARG A 71 18.14 -5.28 2.19
N PRO A 72 18.77 -6.40 2.58
CA PRO A 72 18.01 -7.59 3.01
C PRO A 72 17.14 -7.40 4.26
N LYS A 73 17.43 -6.38 5.07
CA LYS A 73 16.75 -6.04 6.33
C LYS A 73 15.59 -5.08 6.03
N LEU A 74 14.46 -5.30 6.70
CA LEU A 74 13.31 -4.40 6.66
C LEU A 74 13.60 -3.08 7.38
N PHE A 75 12.80 -2.06 7.06
CA PHE A 75 12.71 -0.86 7.89
C PHE A 75 12.42 -1.23 9.35
N GLY A 76 13.12 -0.58 10.27
CA GLY A 76 12.96 -0.70 11.71
C GLY A 76 12.38 0.56 12.35
N PRO A 77 12.13 0.52 13.67
CA PRO A 77 11.57 1.66 14.41
C PRO A 77 12.31 2.97 14.16
N GLY A 78 11.58 3.99 13.72
CA GLY A 78 12.11 5.32 13.42
C GLY A 78 12.69 5.49 12.02
N ASP A 79 12.79 4.43 11.22
CA ASP A 79 13.36 4.52 9.86
C ASP A 79 12.40 5.19 8.86
N ALA A 80 11.08 5.18 9.13
CA ALA A 80 10.07 5.70 8.22
C ALA A 80 9.19 6.84 8.81
N PRO A 81 9.77 8.02 9.10
CA PRO A 81 8.99 9.19 9.51
C PRO A 81 8.13 9.76 8.39
N SER A 82 6.92 10.22 8.73
CA SER A 82 5.95 10.83 7.80
C SER A 82 5.64 9.93 6.58
N ALA A 83 5.38 8.65 6.83
CA ALA A 83 5.07 7.67 5.80
C ALA A 83 3.65 7.91 5.26
N ALA A 84 3.55 8.39 4.03
CA ALA A 84 2.27 8.63 3.36
C ALA A 84 1.89 7.46 2.45
N LEU A 85 2.86 6.89 1.75
CA LEU A 85 2.67 5.74 0.88
C LEU A 85 3.69 4.65 1.22
N TYR A 86 3.28 3.39 1.22
CA TYR A 86 4.17 2.26 1.54
C TYR A 86 3.91 1.00 0.71
N CYS A 87 4.99 0.38 0.22
CA CYS A 87 4.98 -1.01 -0.22
C CYS A 87 6.27 -1.72 0.18
N GLY A 88 6.16 -2.96 0.64
CA GLY A 88 7.30 -3.72 1.12
C GLY A 88 7.01 -5.20 1.31
N TRP A 89 8.05 -5.97 1.62
CA TRP A 89 7.99 -7.42 1.84
C TRP A 89 9.31 -7.90 2.47
N TYR A 90 9.47 -9.01 3.21
CA TYR A 90 8.52 -10.02 3.70
C TYR A 90 8.79 -10.27 5.20
N SER A 91 7.75 -10.23 6.02
CA SER A 91 7.75 -10.62 7.44
C SER A 91 6.37 -11.14 7.86
N LEU A 92 6.08 -12.39 7.49
CA LEU A 92 4.78 -13.03 7.70
C LEU A 92 4.29 -13.00 9.15
N GLY A 93 3.10 -12.46 9.37
CA GLY A 93 2.44 -12.38 10.67
C GLY A 93 3.24 -11.65 11.73
N LYS A 94 4.19 -10.82 11.29
CA LYS A 94 5.16 -10.11 12.14
C LYS A 94 5.29 -8.70 11.64
N TYR A 95 4.28 -7.88 11.94
CA TYR A 95 4.33 -6.45 11.68
C TYR A 95 5.62 -5.82 12.23
N LYS A 96 6.22 -4.92 11.46
CA LYS A 96 7.37 -4.13 11.88
C LYS A 96 6.95 -2.68 12.02
N ASP A 97 6.94 -2.22 13.26
CA ASP A 97 6.63 -0.84 13.59
C ASP A 97 7.78 0.10 13.25
N ALA A 98 7.92 0.39 11.96
CA ALA A 98 8.94 1.31 11.45
C ALA A 98 8.42 2.73 11.20
N PHE A 99 7.09 2.89 11.19
CA PHE A 99 6.42 3.99 10.48
C PHE A 99 5.79 4.97 11.46
N GLN A 100 6.07 6.25 11.24
CA GLN A 100 5.20 7.31 11.72
C GLN A 100 4.29 7.69 10.55
N TRP A 101 3.11 7.06 10.48
CA TRP A 101 2.19 7.23 9.38
C TRP A 101 1.69 8.67 9.28
N SER A 102 1.70 9.23 8.08
CA SER A 102 0.97 10.46 7.77
C SER A 102 -0.52 10.20 7.83
N GLU A 103 -1.29 11.20 8.24
CA GLU A 103 -2.74 11.16 8.17
C GLU A 103 -3.19 10.94 6.71
N GLY A 104 -4.04 9.92 6.49
CA GLY A 104 -4.45 9.51 5.15
C GLY A 104 -3.55 8.46 4.49
N ALA A 105 -2.59 7.89 5.21
CA ALA A 105 -1.64 6.95 4.63
C ALA A 105 -2.32 5.76 3.92
N VAL A 106 -1.71 5.35 2.79
CA VAL A 106 -2.09 4.17 2.02
C VAL A 106 -0.88 3.27 1.84
N GLY A 107 -0.99 1.99 2.17
CA GLY A 107 0.10 1.07 1.91
C GLY A 107 -0.25 -0.39 2.10
N TYR A 108 0.59 -1.27 1.60
CA TYR A 108 0.42 -2.72 1.74
C TYR A 108 1.75 -3.43 1.89
N HIS A 109 1.76 -4.51 2.67
CA HIS A 109 2.92 -5.38 2.84
C HIS A 109 2.63 -6.74 2.20
N VAL A 110 3.58 -7.22 1.41
CA VAL A 110 3.44 -8.48 0.69
C VAL A 110 3.86 -9.62 1.60
N ALA A 111 2.87 -10.25 2.22
CA ALA A 111 2.97 -11.50 2.94
C ALA A 111 1.62 -12.21 2.91
N SER A 112 1.64 -13.54 3.08
CA SER A 112 0.45 -14.38 2.97
C SER A 112 -0.48 -14.25 4.18
N SER A 113 -1.79 -14.47 3.99
CA SER A 113 -2.77 -14.51 5.08
C SER A 113 -2.79 -13.28 6.03
N GLU A 114 -2.33 -12.11 5.59
CA GLU A 114 -2.23 -10.92 6.46
C GLU A 114 -3.59 -10.27 6.78
N ALA A 115 -4.69 -10.73 6.17
CA ALA A 115 -6.04 -10.21 6.40
C ALA A 115 -7.03 -11.23 7.00
N VAL A 116 -6.55 -12.34 7.57
CA VAL A 116 -7.42 -13.47 8.01
C VAL A 116 -8.15 -13.25 9.34
N SER A 117 -7.62 -12.40 10.22
CA SER A 117 -8.13 -12.26 11.60
C SER A 117 -8.14 -10.79 12.02
N LEU A 118 -8.84 -9.96 11.24
CA LEU A 118 -8.86 -8.51 11.42
C LEU A 118 -9.37 -8.07 12.81
N HIS A 119 -10.36 -8.78 13.36
CA HIS A 119 -10.97 -8.47 14.66
C HIS A 119 -10.34 -9.23 15.84
N ASP A 120 -9.40 -10.15 15.60
CA ASP A 120 -8.72 -10.83 16.70
C ASP A 120 -7.64 -9.90 17.27
N PRO A 121 -7.69 -9.53 18.56
CA PRO A 121 -6.69 -8.65 19.15
C PRO A 121 -5.30 -9.27 19.24
N LYS A 122 -5.15 -10.61 19.14
CA LYS A 122 -3.87 -11.29 19.37
C LYS A 122 -2.86 -11.22 18.22
N PRO A 123 -3.23 -11.44 16.95
CA PRO A 123 -2.26 -11.47 15.86
C PRO A 123 -1.79 -10.07 15.49
N GLU A 124 -0.50 -9.95 15.16
CA GLU A 124 0.13 -8.73 14.66
C GLU A 124 0.32 -8.81 13.13
N TYR A 125 -0.75 -9.16 12.44
CA TYR A 125 -0.76 -9.15 10.97
C TYR A 125 -0.65 -7.73 10.43
N TRP A 126 -0.02 -7.58 9.27
CA TRP A 126 0.29 -6.27 8.69
C TRP A 126 -0.95 -5.43 8.45
N VAL A 127 -2.02 -5.99 7.87
CA VAL A 127 -3.26 -5.24 7.57
C VAL A 127 -3.86 -4.65 8.83
N LYS A 128 -4.06 -5.49 9.86
CA LYS A 128 -4.61 -5.06 11.16
C LYS A 128 -3.72 -4.00 11.80
N SER A 129 -2.43 -4.30 11.96
CA SER A 129 -1.51 -3.42 12.69
C SER A 129 -1.27 -2.09 11.97
N MET A 130 -1.35 -2.05 10.63
CA MET A 130 -1.30 -0.80 9.87
C MET A 130 -2.53 0.06 10.14
N ILE A 131 -3.74 -0.53 10.16
CA ILE A 131 -4.98 0.19 10.45
C ILE A 131 -4.98 0.74 11.88
N GLU A 132 -4.58 -0.07 12.87
CA GLU A 132 -4.46 0.37 14.28
C GLU A 132 -3.47 1.52 14.45
N ARG A 133 -2.55 1.72 13.50
CA ARG A 133 -1.53 2.77 13.51
C ARG A 133 -1.85 3.94 12.59
N GLY A 134 -3.05 3.99 12.02
CA GLY A 134 -3.57 5.15 11.27
C GLY A 134 -3.47 5.05 9.75
N VAL A 135 -3.13 3.89 9.18
CA VAL A 135 -3.28 3.66 7.73
C VAL A 135 -4.76 3.52 7.40
N ILE A 136 -5.24 4.27 6.41
CA ILE A 136 -6.66 4.28 6.05
C ILE A 136 -6.99 3.57 4.73
N GLY A 137 -5.96 3.16 3.99
CA GLY A 137 -6.08 2.35 2.79
C GLY A 137 -5.03 1.25 2.78
N THR A 138 -5.44 -0.01 2.79
CA THR A 138 -4.50 -1.13 2.74
C THR A 138 -5.05 -2.34 1.99
N ILE A 139 -4.14 -3.17 1.49
CA ILE A 139 -4.44 -4.37 0.72
C ILE A 139 -3.80 -5.56 1.42
N GLY A 140 -4.53 -6.65 1.51
CA GLY A 140 -3.95 -7.89 2.01
C GLY A 140 -4.74 -9.12 1.65
N PRO A 141 -4.10 -10.29 1.74
CA PRO A 141 -4.74 -11.53 1.38
C PRO A 141 -5.46 -12.20 2.58
N VAL A 142 -6.66 -12.72 2.34
CA VAL A 142 -7.44 -13.52 3.31
C VAL A 142 -7.04 -15.01 3.35
N SER A 143 -5.94 -15.36 2.69
CA SER A 143 -5.28 -16.68 2.74
C SER A 143 -3.93 -16.58 2.00
N GLU A 144 -3.31 -17.71 1.61
CA GLU A 144 -2.21 -17.72 0.64
C GLU A 144 -2.67 -17.19 -0.74
N PRO A 145 -2.04 -16.13 -1.29
CA PRO A 145 -2.42 -15.57 -2.60
C PRO A 145 -1.38 -15.84 -3.71
N TYR A 146 -0.18 -16.32 -3.39
CA TYR A 146 1.03 -16.18 -4.22
C TYR A 146 1.36 -14.72 -4.59
N LEU A 147 2.59 -14.46 -5.05
CA LEU A 147 3.02 -13.09 -5.35
C LEU A 147 2.28 -12.44 -6.53
N HIS A 148 1.84 -13.24 -7.51
CA HIS A 148 1.19 -12.73 -8.73
C HIS A 148 -0.21 -12.16 -8.49
N ALA A 149 -0.81 -12.40 -7.32
CA ALA A 149 -2.11 -11.83 -6.97
C ALA A 149 -1.99 -10.41 -6.38
N PHE A 150 -0.81 -10.00 -5.90
CA PHE A 150 -0.63 -8.65 -5.38
C PHE A 150 -0.62 -7.61 -6.52
N PRO A 151 -1.26 -6.45 -6.32
CA PRO A 151 -1.11 -5.34 -7.25
C PRO A 151 0.36 -4.95 -7.45
N PRO A 152 0.83 -4.83 -8.71
CA PRO A 152 2.16 -4.31 -8.99
C PRO A 152 2.30 -2.88 -8.43
N PRO A 153 3.24 -2.60 -7.51
CA PRO A 153 3.44 -1.25 -6.99
C PRO A 153 3.79 -0.25 -8.11
N SER A 154 4.41 -0.73 -9.20
CA SER A 154 4.76 0.13 -10.33
C SER A 154 3.56 0.64 -11.12
N LEU A 155 2.38 0.02 -10.94
CA LEU A 155 1.11 0.50 -11.49
C LEU A 155 0.26 1.19 -10.41
N PHE A 156 0.16 0.58 -9.23
CA PHE A 156 -0.72 1.04 -8.15
C PHE A 156 -0.43 2.48 -7.73
N PHE A 157 0.82 2.79 -7.37
CA PHE A 157 1.14 4.12 -6.85
C PHE A 157 1.08 5.22 -7.92
N PRO A 158 1.61 5.06 -9.15
CA PRO A 158 1.43 6.07 -10.19
C PRO A 158 -0.04 6.38 -10.50
N LEU A 159 -0.92 5.37 -10.49
CA LEU A 159 -2.36 5.55 -10.69
C LEU A 159 -2.99 6.33 -9.53
N LEU A 160 -2.72 5.94 -8.27
CA LEU A 160 -3.22 6.66 -7.09
C LEU A 160 -2.72 8.10 -7.05
N MET A 161 -1.43 8.31 -7.24
CA MET A 161 -0.77 9.62 -7.18
C MET A 161 -1.15 10.56 -8.33
N SER A 162 -1.80 10.04 -9.37
CA SER A 162 -2.32 10.86 -10.46
C SER A 162 -3.53 11.68 -10.07
N GLY A 163 -4.23 11.30 -9.00
CA GLY A 163 -5.48 11.94 -8.57
C GLY A 163 -6.66 11.71 -9.51
N LYS A 164 -6.50 10.94 -10.59
CA LYS A 164 -7.56 10.70 -11.57
C LYS A 164 -8.57 9.63 -11.14
N TYR A 165 -8.17 8.77 -10.20
CA TYR A 165 -8.91 7.57 -9.81
C TYR A 165 -8.97 7.46 -8.29
N ALA A 166 -10.11 7.01 -7.77
CA ALA A 166 -10.29 6.67 -6.37
C ALA A 166 -9.63 5.33 -6.01
N LEU A 167 -9.43 5.09 -4.73
CA LEU A 167 -8.74 3.91 -4.19
C LEU A 167 -9.31 2.59 -4.73
N ALA A 168 -10.63 2.43 -4.79
CA ALA A 168 -11.25 1.21 -5.31
C ALA A 168 -11.05 1.02 -6.82
N GLU A 169 -10.99 2.11 -7.59
CA GLU A 169 -10.69 2.07 -9.03
C GLU A 169 -9.25 1.65 -9.26
N VAL A 170 -8.30 2.28 -8.54
CA VAL A 170 -6.87 1.94 -8.60
C VAL A 170 -6.65 0.47 -8.25
N PHE A 171 -7.24 -0.01 -7.16
CA PHE A 171 -7.16 -1.42 -6.79
C PHE A 171 -7.74 -2.32 -7.88
N THR A 172 -8.93 -2.02 -8.40
CA THR A 172 -9.54 -2.86 -9.44
C THR A 172 -8.73 -2.90 -10.73
N MET A 173 -8.14 -1.78 -11.15
CA MET A 173 -7.31 -1.69 -12.37
C MET A 173 -5.96 -2.42 -12.24
N THR A 174 -5.45 -2.60 -11.02
CA THR A 174 -4.11 -3.13 -10.77
C THR A 174 -4.08 -4.50 -10.14
N ASN A 175 -5.20 -4.93 -9.56
CA ASN A 175 -5.36 -6.26 -8.98
C ASN A 175 -5.45 -7.31 -10.11
N PRO A 176 -4.47 -8.21 -10.26
CA PRO A 176 -4.43 -9.14 -11.39
C PRO A 176 -5.57 -10.17 -11.38
N LEU A 177 -6.13 -10.47 -10.20
CA LEU A 177 -7.14 -11.51 -10.02
C LEU A 177 -8.33 -10.98 -9.22
N LEU A 178 -9.49 -10.86 -9.86
CA LEU A 178 -10.73 -10.44 -9.20
C LEU A 178 -11.34 -11.58 -8.39
N SER A 179 -11.90 -11.24 -7.22
CA SER A 179 -12.60 -12.18 -6.34
C SER A 179 -11.77 -13.37 -5.85
N TRP A 180 -10.44 -13.26 -5.84
CA TRP A 180 -9.56 -14.32 -5.36
C TRP A 180 -8.50 -13.81 -4.37
N ARG A 181 -8.70 -14.20 -3.10
CA ARG A 181 -7.82 -14.03 -1.94
C ARG A 181 -7.40 -12.61 -1.56
N MET A 182 -7.36 -11.64 -2.46
CA MET A 182 -7.01 -10.25 -2.15
C MET A 182 -8.22 -9.42 -1.74
N ILE A 183 -8.07 -8.60 -0.71
CA ILE A 183 -9.04 -7.58 -0.35
C ILE A 183 -8.38 -6.20 -0.27
N LEU A 184 -9.16 -5.17 -0.56
CA LEU A 184 -8.89 -3.79 -0.23
C LEU A 184 -9.71 -3.42 1.01
N ILE A 185 -9.07 -2.77 1.98
CA ILE A 185 -9.72 -2.09 3.10
C ILE A 185 -9.47 -0.59 2.96
N GLY A 186 -10.53 0.20 3.08
CA GLY A 186 -10.48 1.67 3.00
C GLY A 186 -11.73 2.24 2.35
N ASP A 187 -11.89 3.56 2.44
CA ASP A 187 -12.99 4.24 1.76
C ASP A 187 -12.83 4.06 0.22
N PRO A 188 -13.81 3.45 -0.47
CA PRO A 188 -13.72 3.20 -1.91
C PRO A 188 -13.58 4.47 -2.74
N LEU A 189 -14.07 5.61 -2.24
CA LEU A 189 -14.03 6.90 -2.92
C LEU A 189 -12.75 7.69 -2.64
N TYR A 190 -11.91 7.23 -1.72
CA TYR A 190 -10.74 7.97 -1.28
C TYR A 190 -9.79 8.29 -2.45
N ASN A 191 -9.53 9.57 -2.65
CA ASN A 191 -8.66 10.10 -3.69
C ASN A 191 -7.82 11.29 -3.16
N PRO A 192 -6.75 11.00 -2.40
CA PRO A 192 -5.98 12.04 -1.70
C PRO A 192 -5.19 12.98 -2.63
N PHE A 193 -5.08 12.63 -3.91
CA PHE A 193 -4.33 13.39 -4.90
C PHE A 193 -5.23 14.11 -5.91
N LYS A 194 -6.57 14.07 -5.74
CA LYS A 194 -7.55 14.65 -6.66
C LYS A 194 -7.26 16.12 -6.98
N ASN A 195 -7.02 16.91 -5.93
CA ASN A 195 -6.79 18.35 -6.06
C ASN A 195 -5.31 18.69 -6.30
N ASN A 196 -4.41 17.86 -5.79
CA ASN A 196 -2.96 18.05 -5.86
C ASN A 196 -2.26 16.78 -6.36
N PRO A 197 -2.31 16.46 -7.67
CA PRO A 197 -1.62 15.32 -8.22
C PRO A 197 -0.12 15.35 -7.90
N ALA A 198 0.40 14.25 -7.37
CA ALA A 198 1.82 14.08 -7.06
C ALA A 198 2.59 13.43 -8.21
N TYR A 199 1.90 12.84 -9.19
CA TYR A 199 2.51 12.20 -10.35
C TYR A 199 1.70 12.46 -11.62
N ILE A 200 2.37 12.83 -12.71
CA ILE A 200 1.71 13.02 -14.02
C ILE A 200 1.93 11.77 -14.86
N ILE A 201 0.86 11.03 -15.14
CA ILE A 201 0.89 9.88 -16.04
C ILE A 201 1.05 10.38 -17.48
N LYS A 202 2.28 10.28 -18.02
CA LYS A 202 2.56 10.52 -19.45
C LYS A 202 2.29 9.26 -20.28
N ASN A 203 2.83 8.13 -19.83
CA ASN A 203 2.57 6.79 -20.34
C ASN A 203 2.45 5.86 -19.14
N LEU A 204 1.43 5.00 -19.12
CA LEU A 204 1.36 3.94 -18.12
C LEU A 204 2.55 2.98 -18.33
N PRO A 205 3.31 2.64 -17.27
CA PRO A 205 4.32 1.62 -17.39
C PRO A 205 3.65 0.31 -17.83
N ARG A 206 4.31 -0.46 -18.69
CA ARG A 206 3.85 -1.81 -18.98
C ARG A 206 3.77 -2.61 -17.67
N PRO A 207 2.73 -3.44 -17.47
CA PRO A 207 2.71 -4.37 -16.34
C PRO A 207 4.00 -5.18 -16.27
N PRO A 208 4.52 -5.48 -15.07
CA PRO A 208 5.68 -6.37 -14.94
C PRO A 208 5.38 -7.75 -15.55
N GLU A 209 6.40 -8.36 -16.14
CA GLU A 209 6.33 -9.70 -16.75
C GLU A 209 6.35 -10.85 -15.74
#